data_AF-A0A929GJR4-F1
#
_entry.id   AF-A0A929GJR4-F1
#
_cell.length_a   1.000
_cell.length_b   1.000
_cell.length_c   1.000
_cell.angle_alpha   90.00
_cell.angle_beta   90.00
_cell.angle_gamma   90.00
#
_symmetry.space_group_name_H-M   'P 1'
#
loop_
_entity.id
_entity.type
_entity.pdbx_description
1 polymer ?
#
loop_
_entity_poly.entity_id
_entity_poly.type
_entity_poly.pdbx_seq_one_letter_code
_entity_poly.pdbx_strand_id
1 'polypeptide(L)' 'LEMRMTAEDFSYFAQKVPGCFYRLGTRNEIKGITANLHAATFDIDESSLENGMGIMAWFAVCELNMK' A
#
# COMPACT_ATOMS: atom_id res chain seq x y z
N LEU A 1 -4.95 -0.03 -12.83
CA LEU A 1 -5.51 -1.12 -12.01
C LEU A 1 -7.02 -1.01 -12.02
N GLU A 2 -7.74 -2.14 -11.99
CA GLU A 2 -9.20 -2.12 -11.86
C GLU A 2 -9.64 -1.56 -10.50
N MET A 3 -10.84 -0.97 -10.50
CA MET A 3 -11.51 -0.48 -9.30
C MET A 3 -11.90 -1.67 -8.42
N ARG A 4 -11.63 -1.55 -7.11
CA ARG A 4 -12.02 -2.56 -6.12
C ARG A 4 -13.12 -2.00 -5.24
N MET A 5 -14.10 -2.83 -4.92
CA MET A 5 -15.18 -2.53 -3.97
C MET A 5 -14.78 -2.82 -2.51
N THR A 6 -13.47 -2.87 -2.21
CA THR A 6 -12.96 -3.07 -0.85
C THR A 6 -13.31 -1.86 0.00
N ALA A 7 -13.81 -2.09 1.21
CA ALA A 7 -14.04 -1.03 2.18
C ALA A 7 -12.75 -0.74 2.96
N GLU A 8 -12.44 0.55 3.14
CA GLU A 8 -11.27 1.02 3.89
C GLU A 8 -11.64 2.31 4.63
N ASP A 9 -11.30 2.38 5.92
CA ASP A 9 -11.70 3.51 6.77
C ASP A 9 -10.83 4.76 6.52
N PHE A 10 -9.69 4.61 5.82
CA PHE A 10 -8.88 5.72 5.33
C PHE A 10 -9.71 6.76 4.55
N SER A 11 -10.80 6.31 3.92
CA SER A 11 -11.77 7.18 3.24
C SER A 11 -12.30 8.31 4.13
N TYR A 12 -12.44 8.12 5.45
CA TYR A 12 -12.86 9.18 6.37
C TYR A 12 -11.84 10.32 6.45
N PHE A 13 -10.53 10.04 6.38
CA PHE A 13 -9.49 11.07 6.33
C PHE A 13 -9.49 11.77 4.98
N ALA A 14 -9.55 11.01 3.88
CA ALA A 14 -9.54 11.54 2.52
C ALA A 14 -10.78 12.41 2.18
N GLN A 15 -11.88 12.27 2.93
CA GLN A 15 -13.04 13.17 2.85
C GLN A 15 -12.81 14.55 3.48
N LYS A 16 -11.79 14.70 4.34
CA LYS A 16 -11.55 15.93 5.13
C LYS A 16 -10.31 16.70 4.68
N VAL A 17 -9.29 16.00 4.18
CA VAL A 17 -8.05 16.59 3.69
C VAL A 17 -7.62 15.91 2.39
N PRO A 18 -6.86 16.58 1.51
CA PRO A 18 -6.25 15.91 0.36
C PRO A 18 -5.46 14.69 0.82
N GLY A 19 -5.83 13.51 0.32
CA GLY A 19 -5.25 12.23 0.70
C GLY A 19 -4.89 11.41 -0.52
N CYS A 20 -3.81 10.63 -0.40
CA CYS A 20 -3.40 9.67 -1.41
C CYS A 20 -3.41 8.27 -0.77
N PHE A 21 -4.20 7.36 -1.36
CA PHE A 21 -4.22 5.95 -0.97
C PHE A 21 -3.78 5.10 -2.17
N TYR A 22 -2.83 4.21 -1.96
CA TYR A 22 -2.23 3.43 -3.03
C TYR A 22 -1.98 1.99 -2.59
N ARG A 23 -1.71 1.12 -3.58
CA ARG A 23 -1.41 -0.29 -3.34
C ARG A 23 0.09 -0.52 -3.45
N LEU A 24 0.65 -1.21 -2.46
CA LEU A 24 2.01 -1.76 -2.49
C LEU A 24 1.94 -3.23 -2.92
N GLY A 25 2.74 -3.63 -3.91
CA GLY A 25 2.79 -5.00 -4.38
C GLY A 25 3.54 -5.90 -3.39
N THR A 26 2.88 -6.95 -2.89
CA THR A 26 3.45 -7.92 -1.95
C THR A 26 3.48 -9.36 -2.47
N ARG A 27 2.85 -9.62 -3.62
CA ARG A 27 2.77 -10.94 -4.27
C ARG A 27 4.13 -11.36 -4.82
N ASN A 28 4.51 -12.61 -4.61
CA ASN A 28 5.66 -13.25 -5.25
C ASN A 28 5.30 -14.67 -5.71
N GLU A 29 5.24 -14.88 -7.03
CA GLU A 29 4.85 -16.17 -7.62
C GLU A 29 5.96 -17.23 -7.49
N ILE A 30 7.23 -16.82 -7.50
CA ILE A 30 8.39 -17.72 -7.35
C ILE A 30 8.42 -18.32 -5.93
N LYS A 31 8.09 -17.51 -4.91
CA LYS A 31 8.00 -17.93 -3.50
C LYS A 31 6.64 -18.56 -3.14
N GLY A 32 5.69 -18.65 -4.08
CA GLY A 32 4.33 -19.14 -3.83
C GLY A 32 3.41 -18.19 -3.04
N ILE A 33 3.87 -16.96 -2.76
CA ILE A 33 3.15 -15.93 -2.00
C ILE A 33 2.12 -15.27 -2.93
N THR A 34 0.94 -15.88 -3.03
CA THR A 34 -0.09 -15.52 -4.02
C THR A 34 -1.49 -15.37 -3.43
N ALA A 35 -1.67 -15.75 -2.17
CA ALA A 35 -2.94 -15.68 -1.46
C ALA A 35 -3.44 -14.23 -1.33
N ASN A 36 -4.77 -14.07 -1.37
CA ASN A 36 -5.40 -12.77 -1.18
C ASN A 36 -5.43 -12.38 0.30
N LEU A 37 -5.56 -11.08 0.57
CA LEU A 37 -5.87 -10.56 1.90
C LEU A 37 -7.12 -11.26 2.46
N HIS A 38 -7.12 -11.57 3.76
CA HIS A 38 -8.11 -12.37 4.49
C HIS A 38 -8.10 -13.89 4.27
N ALA A 39 -7.21 -14.44 3.44
CA ALA A 39 -6.98 -15.89 3.42
C ALA A 39 -6.18 -16.33 4.66
N ALA A 40 -6.46 -17.51 5.20
CA ALA A 40 -5.70 -18.09 6.34
C ALA A 40 -4.23 -18.38 5.98
N THR A 41 -3.91 -18.46 4.70
CA THR A 41 -2.57 -18.68 4.13
C THR A 41 -1.96 -17.41 3.56
N PHE A 42 -2.53 -16.24 3.89
CA PHE A 42 -1.96 -14.96 3.46
C PHE A 42 -0.54 -14.79 4.00
N ASP A 43 0.35 -14.32 3.12
CA ASP A 43 1.73 -13.99 3.42
C ASP A 43 2.19 -12.86 2.47
N ILE A 44 3.35 -12.25 2.72
CA ILE A 44 3.92 -11.18 1.91
C ILE A 44 5.38 -11.45 1.56
N ASP A 45 5.84 -10.96 0.40
CA ASP A 45 7.28 -10.85 0.16
C ASP A 45 7.86 -9.70 0.99
N GLU A 46 8.69 -10.01 2.00
CA GLU A 46 9.28 -9.02 2.91
C GLU A 46 10.14 -7.96 2.21
N SER A 47 10.62 -8.21 0.99
CA SER A 47 11.26 -7.17 0.17
C SER A 47 10.34 -5.98 -0.15
N SER A 48 9.01 -6.18 -0.05
CA SER A 48 8.03 -5.09 -0.16
C SER A 48 8.12 -4.09 1.01
N LEU A 49 8.61 -4.50 2.19
CA LEU A 49 8.74 -3.62 3.35
C LEU A 49 9.73 -2.48 3.09
N GLU A 50 10.87 -2.80 2.48
CA GLU A 50 11.88 -1.81 2.09
C GLU A 50 11.29 -0.77 1.13
N ASN A 51 10.60 -1.24 0.09
CA ASN A 51 9.92 -0.37 -0.88
C ASN A 51 8.82 0.48 -0.23
N GLY A 52 8.01 -0.12 0.63
CA GLY A 52 6.93 0.56 1.34
C GLY A 52 7.44 1.70 2.22
N MET A 53 8.48 1.43 3.01
CA MET A 53 9.10 2.43 3.88
C MET A 53 9.81 3.52 3.06
N GLY A 54 10.55 3.13 2.02
CA GLY A 54 11.25 4.07 1.14
C GLY A 54 10.30 5.05 0.45
N ILE A 55 9.18 4.55 -0.08
CA ILE A 55 8.17 5.39 -0.73
C ILE A 55 7.49 6.34 0.27
N MET A 56 7.13 5.85 1.46
CA MET A 56 6.52 6.70 2.49
C MET A 56 7.46 7.82 2.93
N ALA A 57 8.73 7.52 3.17
CA ALA A 57 9.74 8.52 3.53
C ALA A 57 9.96 9.52 2.38
N TRP A 58 10.06 9.03 1.15
CA TRP A 58 10.22 9.87 -0.03
C TRP A 58 9.04 10.82 -0.23
N PHE A 59 7.80 10.35 -0.12
CA PHE A 59 6.62 11.19 -0.20
C PHE A 59 6.59 12.28 0.86
N ALA A 60 6.96 11.96 2.11
CA ALA A 60 7.06 12.98 3.16
C ALA A 60 8.10 14.05 2.81
N VAL A 61 9.29 13.65 2.33
CA VAL A 61 10.33 14.59 1.92
C VAL A 61 9.88 15.46 0.74
N CYS A 62 9.26 14.87 -0.29
CA CYS A 62 8.74 15.63 -1.42
C CYS A 62 7.68 16.64 -1.00
N GLU A 63 6.71 16.23 -0.17
CA GLU A 63 5.64 17.12 0.30
C GLU A 63 6.17 18.28 1.15
N LEU A 64 7.20 18.03 1.96
CA LEU A 64 7.83 19.07 2.78
C LEU A 64 8.78 19.99 1.99
N ASN A 65 9.46 19.45 0.97
CA ASN A 65 10.39 20.20 0.12
C ASN A 65 9.69 20.96 -1.03
N MET A 66 8.40 20.72 -1.28
CA MET A 66 7.59 21.51 -2.21
C MET A 66 6.99 22.78 -1.57
N LYS A 67 7.60 23.28 -0.49
CA LYS A 67 7.38 24.65 0.03
C LYS A 67 8.49 25.58 -0.40
#